data_AF-A0A8C2FGN8-F1
#
_entry.id   AF-A0A8C2FGN8-F1
#
_cell.length_a   1.000
_cell.length_b   1.000
_cell.length_c   1.000
_cell.angle_alpha   90.00
_cell.angle_beta   90.00
_cell.angle_gamma   90.00
#
_symmetry.space_group_name_H-M   'P 1'
#
loop_
_entity.id
_entity.type
_entity.pdbx_description
1 polymer ?
#
loop_
_entity_poly.entity_id
_entity_poly.type
_entity_poly.pdbx_seq_one_letter_code
_entity_poly.pdbx_strand_id
1 'polypeptide(L)'
;MASTVDFRTLVDQSCRYSDEFVNIYYDCIDKRRRNLTRLYLDKATLVWNGNAVTGRDALSEFFESLPSSEFQVQSLDCQPVHGMQQRAQQATQ
;
A
#
# COMPACT_ATOMS: atom_id res chain seq x y z
N MET A 1 24.40 6.60 19.46
CA MET A 1 23.37 5.72 20.04
C MET A 1 22.10 5.93 19.24
N ALA A 2 21.54 4.91 18.60
CA ALA A 2 20.28 5.06 17.88
C ALA A 2 19.16 5.28 18.90
N SER A 3 18.55 6.46 18.88
CA SER A 3 17.33 6.73 19.65
C SER A 3 16.24 5.81 19.10
N THR A 4 15.88 4.79 19.86
CA THR A 4 14.72 3.94 19.57
C THR A 4 13.49 4.85 19.58
N VAL A 5 12.84 5.01 18.43
CA VAL A 5 11.56 5.72 18.34
C VAL A 5 10.58 5.03 19.29
N ASP A 6 9.87 5.82 20.10
CA ASP A 6 8.86 5.29 21.02
C ASP A 6 7.78 4.52 20.22
N PHE A 7 7.39 3.35 20.71
CA PHE A 7 6.34 2.53 20.10
C PHE A 7 5.04 3.31 19.90
N ARG A 8 4.65 4.15 20.87
CA ARG A 8 3.45 4.99 20.72
C ARG A 8 3.57 5.93 19.53
N THR A 9 4.73 6.53 19.32
CA THR A 9 4.97 7.39 18.15
C THR A 9 4.85 6.62 16.85
N LEU A 10 5.34 5.36 16.79
CA LEU A 10 5.18 4.51 15.62
C LEU A 10 3.71 4.17 15.33
N VAL A 11 2.92 3.92 16.39
CA VAL A 11 1.47 3.70 16.27
C VAL A 11 0.78 4.95 15.74
N ASP A 12 1.00 6.11 16.36
CA ASP A 12 0.37 7.38 15.95
C ASP A 12 0.72 7.75 14.50
N GLN A 13 1.98 7.54 14.10
CA GLN A 13 2.42 7.73 12.72
C GLN A 13 1.74 6.75 11.75
N SER A 14 1.65 5.47 12.13
CA SER A 14 0.98 4.45 11.30
C SER A 14 -0.47 4.82 11.04
N CYS A 15 -1.21 5.26 12.07
CA CYS A 15 -2.60 5.71 11.95
C CYS A 15 -2.75 6.86 10.96
N ARG A 16 -1.90 7.89 11.08
CA ARG A 16 -1.95 9.03 10.18
C ARG A 16 -1.64 8.62 8.73
N TYR A 17 -0.57 7.86 8.51
CA TYR A 17 -0.18 7.46 7.17
C TYR A 17 -1.18 6.50 6.52
N SER A 18 -1.79 5.59 7.30
CA SER A 18 -2.82 4.70 6.76
C SER A 18 -4.06 5.45 6.32
N ASP A 19 -4.51 6.44 7.11
CA ASP A 19 -5.70 7.23 6.78
C ASP A 19 -5.50 8.04 5.50
N GLU A 20 -4.33 8.68 5.36
CA GLU A 20 -3.96 9.37 4.12
C GLU A 20 -3.84 8.39 2.92
N PHE A 21 -3.19 7.23 3.12
CA PHE A 21 -2.94 6.26 2.06
C PHE A 21 -4.22 5.60 1.53
N VAL A 22 -5.16 5.23 2.41
CA VAL A 22 -6.43 4.58 2.02
C VAL A 22 -7.23 5.50 1.10
N ASN A 23 -7.30 6.79 1.43
CA ASN A 23 -7.95 7.78 0.58
C ASN A 23 -7.28 7.88 -0.79
N ILE A 24 -5.95 7.92 -0.84
CA ILE A 24 -5.19 7.96 -2.11
C ILE A 24 -5.43 6.70 -2.94
N TYR A 25 -5.35 5.52 -2.31
CA TYR A 25 -5.45 4.23 -2.97
C TYR A 25 -6.84 4.02 -3.59
N TYR A 26 -7.90 4.20 -2.79
CA TYR A 26 -9.28 3.99 -3.27
C TYR A 26 -9.75 5.09 -4.23
N ASP A 27 -9.29 6.34 -4.08
CA ASP A 27 -9.56 7.37 -5.10
C ASP A 27 -8.82 7.08 -6.42
N CYS A 28 -7.63 6.49 -6.35
CA CYS A 28 -6.88 6.07 -7.54
C CYS A 28 -7.51 4.87 -8.25
N ILE A 29 -7.95 3.83 -7.54
CA ILE A 29 -8.61 2.69 -8.21
C ILE A 29 -9.91 3.13 -8.88
N ASP A 30 -10.70 4.00 -8.25
CA ASP A 30 -11.98 4.41 -8.81
C ASP A 30 -11.81 5.42 -9.96
N LYS A 31 -10.98 6.46 -9.78
CA LYS A 31 -10.96 7.63 -10.69
C LYS A 31 -9.69 7.75 -11.52
N ARG A 32 -8.57 7.16 -11.10
CA ARG A 32 -7.25 7.34 -11.73
C ARG A 32 -6.51 6.02 -11.92
N ARG A 33 -7.22 5.00 -12.41
CA ARG A 33 -6.75 3.59 -12.48
C ARG A 33 -5.39 3.41 -13.15
N ARG A 34 -5.07 4.19 -14.20
CA ARG A 34 -3.74 4.19 -14.85
C ARG A 34 -2.58 4.56 -13.92
N ASN A 35 -2.84 5.32 -12.86
CA ASN A 35 -1.83 5.73 -11.88
C ASN A 35 -1.73 4.76 -10.70
N LEU A 36 -2.68 3.82 -10.55
CA LEU A 36 -2.75 2.92 -9.40
C LEU A 36 -1.49 2.07 -9.25
N THR A 37 -0.92 1.58 -10.37
CA THR A 37 0.31 0.78 -10.36
C THR A 37 1.54 1.52 -9.84
N ARG A 38 1.50 2.86 -9.75
CA ARG A 38 2.58 3.65 -9.11
C ARG A 38 2.59 3.50 -7.59
N LEU A 39 1.50 3.01 -6.99
CA LEU A 39 1.40 2.73 -5.55
C LEU A 39 1.97 1.34 -5.19
N TYR A 40 2.34 0.53 -6.19
CA TYR A 40 2.93 -0.79 -6.00
C TYR A 40 4.46 -0.74 -6.17
N LEU A 41 5.17 -1.50 -5.34
CA LEU A 41 6.60 -1.77 -5.55
C LEU A 41 6.82 -2.64 -6.79
N ASP A 42 8.00 -2.53 -7.41
CA ASP A 42 8.27 -3.24 -8.68
C ASP A 42 8.14 -4.77 -8.59
N LYS A 43 8.43 -5.34 -7.40
CA LYS A 43 8.31 -6.78 -7.09
C LYS A 43 7.06 -7.11 -6.26
N ALA A 44 6.05 -6.25 -6.23
CA ALA A 44 4.85 -6.49 -5.44
C ALA A 44 4.03 -7.69 -5.99
N THR A 45 3.35 -8.38 -5.07
CA THR A 45 2.38 -9.43 -5.39
C THR A 45 1.02 -9.01 -4.86
N LEU A 46 0.03 -8.98 -5.75
CA LEU A 46 -1.39 -8.88 -5.42
C LEU A 46 -1.98 -10.30 -5.40
N VAL A 47 -2.85 -10.59 -4.43
CA VAL A 47 -3.69 -11.78 -4.46
C VAL A 47 -5.15 -11.32 -4.49
N TRP A 48 -5.83 -11.50 -5.61
CA TRP A 48 -7.23 -11.10 -5.81
C TRP A 48 -8.13 -12.33 -5.90
N ASN A 49 -8.98 -12.55 -4.88
CA ASN A 49 -9.86 -13.71 -4.77
C ASN A 49 -9.12 -15.06 -4.98
N GLY A 50 -7.90 -15.18 -4.43
CA GLY A 50 -7.06 -16.38 -4.56
C GLY A 50 -6.14 -16.42 -5.79
N ASN A 51 -6.26 -15.48 -6.72
CA ASN A 51 -5.40 -15.41 -7.91
C ASN A 51 -4.23 -14.47 -7.68
N ALA A 52 -3.00 -14.98 -7.80
CA ALA A 52 -1.79 -14.19 -7.61
C ALA A 52 -1.36 -13.48 -8.90
N VAL A 53 -1.06 -12.19 -8.79
CA VAL A 53 -0.52 -11.33 -9.86
C VAL A 53 0.75 -10.69 -9.31
N THR A 54 1.89 -10.89 -9.96
CA THR A 54 3.18 -10.42 -9.45
C THR A 54 3.90 -9.58 -10.49
N GLY A 55 4.49 -8.48 -10.02
CA GLY A 55 5.22 -7.55 -10.86
C GLY A 55 4.34 -6.44 -11.43
N ARG A 56 4.94 -5.28 -11.63
CA ARG A 56 4.23 -4.04 -11.98
C ARG A 56 3.48 -4.09 -13.30
N ASP A 57 4.05 -4.72 -14.33
CA ASP A 57 3.42 -4.82 -15.65
C ASP A 57 2.15 -5.69 -15.59
N ALA A 58 2.24 -6.85 -14.94
CA ALA A 58 1.11 -7.75 -14.74
C ALA A 58 0.00 -7.11 -13.89
N LEU A 59 0.37 -6.33 -12.88
CA LEU A 59 -0.59 -5.52 -12.10
C LEU A 59 -1.28 -4.47 -12.97
N SER A 60 -0.55 -3.83 -13.88
CA SER A 60 -1.13 -2.81 -14.78
C SER A 60 -2.19 -3.42 -15.69
N GLU A 61 -1.83 -4.50 -16.37
CA GLU A 61 -2.76 -5.22 -17.24
C GLU A 61 -3.97 -5.75 -16.46
N PHE A 62 -3.73 -6.32 -15.27
CA PHE A 62 -4.79 -6.79 -14.39
C PHE A 62 -5.77 -5.68 -14.02
N PHE A 63 -5.30 -4.55 -13.52
CA PHE A 63 -6.18 -3.45 -13.12
C PHE A 63 -6.93 -2.84 -14.31
N GLU A 64 -6.31 -2.72 -15.49
CA GLU A 64 -6.97 -2.24 -16.71
C GLU A 64 -8.08 -3.18 -17.20
N SER A 65 -7.96 -4.49 -16.94
CA SER A 65 -8.98 -5.48 -17.29
C SER A 65 -10.21 -5.46 -16.36
N LEU A 66 -10.09 -4.86 -15.17
CA LEU A 66 -11.20 -4.81 -14.22
C LEU A 66 -12.26 -3.78 -14.64
N PRO A 67 -13.55 -4.06 -14.38
CA PRO A 67 -14.61 -3.05 -14.50
C PRO A 67 -14.37 -1.85 -13.59
N SER A 68 -15.06 -0.74 -13.90
CA SER A 68 -15.13 0.41 -13.00
C SER A 68 -15.69 0.01 -11.64
N SER A 69 -15.22 0.70 -10.60
CA SER A 69 -15.56 0.46 -9.21
C SER A 69 -15.96 1.76 -8.51
N GLU A 70 -16.65 1.61 -7.38
CA GLU A 70 -16.87 2.66 -6.39
C GLU A 70 -16.74 2.04 -5.01
N PHE A 71 -15.70 2.42 -4.26
CA PHE A 71 -15.45 1.89 -2.92
C PHE A 71 -15.99 2.85 -1.83
N GLN A 72 -16.66 2.27 -0.83
CA GLN A 72 -17.03 2.96 0.40
C GLN A 72 -16.33 2.29 1.57
N VAL A 73 -15.30 2.95 2.12
CA VAL A 73 -14.52 2.43 3.25
C VAL A 73 -15.30 2.68 4.54
N GLN A 74 -15.67 1.60 5.24
CA GLN A 74 -16.42 1.67 6.51
C GLN A 74 -15.54 1.50 7.74
N SER A 75 -14.39 0.86 7.57
CA SER A 75 -13.44 0.57 8.65
C SER A 75 -12.02 0.55 8.11
N LEU A 76 -11.10 0.94 8.96
CA LEU A 76 -9.66 0.94 8.72
C LEU A 76 -8.97 0.49 10.02
N ASP A 77 -8.00 -0.39 9.89
CA ASP A 77 -7.06 -0.75 10.95
C ASP A 77 -5.63 -0.70 10.39
N CYS A 78 -4.67 -0.36 11.25
CA CYS A 78 -3.26 -0.35 10.87
C CYS A 78 -2.38 -0.72 12.07
N GLN A 79 -1.24 -1.35 11.78
CA GLN A 79 -0.30 -1.79 12.80
C GLN A 79 1.14 -1.53 12.33
N PRO A 80 2.02 -0.97 13.19
CA PRO A 80 3.42 -0.83 12.84
C PRO A 80 4.07 -2.22 12.75
N VAL A 81 4.77 -2.50 11.64
CA VAL A 81 5.47 -3.77 11.45
C VAL A 81 6.84 -3.72 12.14
N HIS A 82 7.10 -4.72 12.99
CA HIS A 82 8.37 -4.84 13.69
C HIS A 82 9.55 -4.97 12.70
N GLY A 83 10.65 -4.24 12.95
CA GLY A 83 11.87 -4.34 12.16
C GLY A 83 11.84 -3.72 10.76
N MET A 84 10.74 -3.08 10.33
CA MET A 84 10.64 -2.52 8.98
C MET A 84 11.63 -1.36 8.71
N GLN A 85 12.07 -0.65 9.75
CA GLN A 85 13.11 0.38 9.66
C GLN A 85 14.44 -0.15 9.09
N GLN A 86 14.77 -1.43 9.30
CA GLN A 86 16.01 -2.04 8.79
C GLN A 86 15.92 -2.42 7.30
N ARG A 87 14.71 -2.72 6.79
CA ARG A 87 14.53 -3.14 5.38
C ARG A 87 14.37 -1.96 4.42
N ALA A 88 13.72 -0.87 4.83
CA ALA A 88 13.57 0.33 4.00
C ALA A 88 14.94 0.98 3.64
N GLN A 89 15.90 0.95 4.57
CA GLN A 89 17.26 1.47 4.36
C GLN A 89 18.12 0.62 3.43
N GLN A 90 17.81 -0.68 3.27
CA GLN A 90 18.52 -1.58 2.35
C GLN A 90 17.95 -1.52 0.93
N ALA A 91 16.67 -1.17 0.76
CA ALA A 91 16.03 -1.04 -0.55
C ALA A 91 16.38 0.28 -1.28
N THR A 92 17.11 1.20 -0.63
CA THR A 92 17.58 2.47 -1.20
C THR A 92 19.11 2.46 -1.46
N GLN A 93 19.74 1.27 -1.42
CA GLN A 93 21.13 1.06 -1.85
C GLN A 93 21.17 0.24 -3.15
#